data_AF-A0A2V6X3U5-F1
#
_entry.id   AF-A0A2V6X3U5-F1
#
_cell.length_a   1.000
_cell.length_b   1.000
_cell.length_c   1.000
_cell.angle_alpha   90.00
_cell.angle_beta   90.00
_cell.angle_gamma   90.00
#
_symmetry.space_group_name_H-M   'P 1'
#
loop_
_entity.id
_entity.type
_entity.pdbx_description
1 polymer ?
#
loop_
_entity_poly.entity_id
_entity_poly.type
_entity_poly.pdbx_seq_one_letter_code
_entity_poly.pdbx_strand_id
1 'polypeptide(L)'
;MALGGTAWAGHRSAEEARPRIEHHLQQVDLLSQHFAGLLRQNCQRFDRPDEWRTFLDGELDRATLLMAHLEQAWVEAKHTGDKDLRRAAKAPRAQVDRAQRLVTKLQACAGDNGTSFDAAAAWQRVERDVPRRQAEIALPQ
;
A
#
# COMPACT_ATOMS: atom_id res chain seq x y z
N MET A 1 13.69 -46.55 -2.02
CA MET A 1 12.38 -46.09 -2.54
C MET A 1 12.08 -44.75 -1.92
N ALA A 2 12.28 -43.66 -2.66
CA ALA A 2 11.91 -42.32 -2.24
C ALA A 2 10.41 -42.14 -2.50
N LEU A 3 9.63 -41.93 -1.44
CA LEU A 3 8.21 -41.57 -1.57
C LEU A 3 8.12 -40.10 -1.97
N GLY A 4 7.55 -39.88 -3.15
CA GLY A 4 7.36 -38.58 -3.77
C GLY A 4 6.52 -37.66 -2.88
N GLY A 5 7.06 -36.48 -2.64
CA GLY A 5 6.29 -35.35 -2.13
C GLY A 5 5.23 -34.99 -3.16
N THR A 6 3.97 -35.05 -2.74
CA THR A 6 2.83 -34.50 -3.46
C THR A 6 3.03 -32.99 -3.61
N ALA A 7 3.56 -32.59 -4.77
CA ALA A 7 3.59 -31.20 -5.19
C ALA A 7 2.15 -30.70 -5.34
N TRP A 8 1.65 -30.03 -4.31
CA TRP A 8 0.49 -29.16 -4.44
C TRP A 8 0.80 -28.15 -5.55
N ALA A 9 -0.08 -28.04 -6.54
CA ALA A 9 0.04 -27.02 -7.57
C ALA A 9 0.14 -25.63 -6.90
N GLY A 10 1.29 -24.96 -7.07
CA GLY A 10 1.44 -23.53 -6.84
C GLY A 10 2.14 -23.05 -5.56
N HIS A 11 3.04 -23.82 -4.94
CA HIS A 11 3.98 -23.25 -3.96
C HIS A 11 5.28 -22.82 -4.65
N ARG A 12 5.49 -21.51 -4.78
CA ARG A 12 6.80 -20.97 -5.17
C ARG A 12 7.80 -21.28 -4.06
N SER A 13 9.03 -21.57 -4.43
CA SER A 13 10.10 -21.69 -3.45
C SER A 13 10.33 -20.34 -2.74
N ALA A 14 10.95 -20.38 -1.56
CA ALA A 14 11.34 -19.16 -0.86
C ALA A 14 12.31 -18.30 -1.70
N GLU A 15 13.13 -18.93 -2.55
CA GLU A 15 14.06 -18.25 -3.47
C GLU A 15 13.31 -17.51 -4.58
N GLU A 16 12.29 -18.14 -5.17
CA GLU A 16 11.46 -17.54 -6.24
C GLU A 16 10.57 -16.40 -5.72
N ALA A 17 10.06 -16.51 -4.50
CA ALA A 17 9.16 -15.51 -3.92
C ALA A 17 9.89 -14.30 -3.32
N ARG A 18 11.13 -14.49 -2.84
CA ARG A 18 11.93 -13.42 -2.21
C ARG A 18 12.01 -12.14 -3.03
N PRO A 19 12.41 -12.12 -4.32
CA PRO A 19 12.50 -10.88 -5.08
C PRO A 19 11.15 -10.17 -5.25
N ARG A 20 10.04 -10.91 -5.33
CA ARG A 20 8.69 -10.34 -5.42
C ARG A 20 8.26 -9.68 -4.10
N ILE A 21 8.53 -10.34 -2.98
CA ILE A 21 8.27 -9.79 -1.65
C ILE A 21 9.13 -8.54 -1.43
N GLU A 22 10.43 -8.60 -1.73
CA GLU A 22 11.36 -7.48 -1.60
C GLU A 22 10.91 -6.28 -2.44
N HIS A 23 10.47 -6.51 -3.68
CA HIS A 23 9.89 -5.45 -4.52
C HIS A 23 8.72 -4.74 -3.83
N HIS A 24 7.74 -5.49 -3.30
CA HIS A 24 6.61 -4.89 -2.60
C HIS A 24 7.04 -4.14 -1.33
N LEU A 25 7.96 -4.72 -0.55
CA LEU A 25 8.47 -4.07 0.66
C LEU A 25 9.20 -2.76 0.36
N GLN A 26 9.96 -2.70 -0.74
CA GLN A 26 10.62 -1.48 -1.20
C GLN A 26 9.58 -0.40 -1.59
N GLN A 27 8.54 -0.78 -2.35
CA GLN A 27 7.48 0.17 -2.71
C GLN A 27 6.73 0.69 -1.48
N VAL A 28 6.47 -0.19 -0.50
CA VAL A 28 5.85 0.19 0.77
C VAL A 28 6.69 1.19 1.53
N ASP A 29 8.01 1.01 1.57
CA ASP A 29 8.93 1.95 2.23
C ASP A 29 8.92 3.32 1.53
N LEU A 30 9.02 3.36 0.20
CA LEU A 30 8.97 4.60 -0.59
C LEU A 30 7.67 5.39 -0.35
N LEU A 31 6.51 4.72 -0.42
CA LEU A 31 5.21 5.34 -0.16
C LEU A 31 5.09 5.82 1.28
N SER A 32 5.60 5.03 2.22
CA SER A 32 5.57 5.39 3.64
C SER A 32 6.45 6.60 3.96
N GLN A 33 7.61 6.72 3.32
CA GLN A 33 8.49 7.89 3.45
C GLN A 33 7.84 9.14 2.86
N HIS A 34 7.19 9.02 1.70
CA HIS A 34 6.40 10.10 1.09
C HIS A 34 5.31 10.60 2.04
N PHE A 35 4.50 9.69 2.61
CA PHE A 35 3.47 10.05 3.59
C PHE A 35 4.03 10.69 4.86
N ALA A 36 5.17 10.20 5.34
CA ALA A 36 5.85 10.80 6.48
C ALA A 36 6.30 12.24 6.17
N GLY A 37 6.74 12.51 4.94
CA GLY A 37 7.04 13.87 4.46
C GLY A 37 5.82 14.78 4.53
N LEU A 38 4.71 14.37 3.92
CA LEU A 38 3.46 15.15 3.92
C LEU A 38 2.91 15.37 5.32
N LEU A 39 2.96 14.37 6.20
CA LEU A 39 2.51 14.50 7.59
C LEU A 39 3.25 15.60 8.37
N ARG A 40 4.54 15.83 8.08
CA ARG A 40 5.35 16.87 8.75
C ARG A 40 5.18 18.28 8.18
N GLN A 41 4.75 18.41 6.93
CA GLN A 41 4.60 19.71 6.26
C GLN A 41 3.33 20.45 6.71
N ASN A 42 3.26 21.76 6.51
CA ASN A 42 1.98 22.48 6.63
C ASN A 42 1.03 22.08 5.50
N CYS A 43 -0.27 22.39 5.64
CA CYS A 43 -1.23 22.17 4.55
C CYS A 43 -0.79 22.94 3.31
N GLN A 44 -0.57 22.22 2.21
CA GLN A 44 -0.28 22.84 0.94
C GLN A 44 -1.49 23.65 0.48
N ARG A 45 -1.24 24.88 0.04
CA ARG A 45 -2.25 25.77 -0.52
C ARG A 45 -2.15 25.76 -2.03
N PHE A 46 -3.31 25.72 -2.66
CA PHE A 46 -3.47 25.74 -4.10
C PHE A 46 -4.28 26.98 -4.49
N ASP A 47 -3.98 27.54 -5.66
CA ASP A 47 -4.65 28.74 -6.16
C ASP A 47 -6.08 28.43 -6.60
N ARG A 48 -6.33 27.16 -6.99
CA ARG A 48 -7.63 26.71 -7.47
C ARG A 48 -8.10 25.42 -6.78
N PRO A 49 -9.40 25.29 -6.47
CA PRO A 49 -9.94 24.09 -5.82
C PRO A 49 -9.73 22.78 -6.60
N ASP A 50 -9.64 22.83 -7.93
CA ASP A 50 -9.40 21.64 -8.76
C ASP A 50 -7.96 21.11 -8.63
N GLU A 51 -6.98 21.99 -8.42
CA GLU A 51 -5.59 21.58 -8.17
C GLU A 51 -5.46 20.82 -6.85
N TRP A 52 -6.14 21.30 -5.81
CA TRP A 52 -6.26 20.59 -4.55
C TRP A 52 -6.92 19.21 -4.73
N ARG A 53 -8.00 19.10 -5.51
CA ARG A 53 -8.65 17.81 -5.79
C ARG A 53 -7.72 16.85 -6.52
N THR A 54 -6.99 17.32 -7.53
CA THR A 54 -6.01 16.49 -8.24
C THR A 54 -4.89 16.01 -7.31
N PHE A 55 -4.41 16.87 -6.41
CA PHE A 55 -3.45 16.48 -5.39
C PHE A 55 -4.04 15.42 -4.44
N LEU A 56 -5.24 15.66 -3.90
CA LEU A 56 -5.95 14.73 -3.02
C LEU A 56 -6.15 13.36 -3.67
N ASP A 57 -6.67 13.33 -4.91
CA ASP A 57 -6.90 12.07 -5.64
C ASP A 57 -5.60 11.30 -5.85
N GLY A 58 -4.49 12.01 -6.13
CA GLY A 58 -3.16 11.40 -6.23
C GLY A 58 -2.67 10.81 -4.90
N GLU A 59 -2.91 11.47 -3.78
CA GLU A 59 -2.56 10.95 -2.45
C GLU A 59 -3.44 9.75 -2.03
N LEU A 60 -4.72 9.76 -2.40
CA LEU A 60 -5.61 8.61 -2.18
C LEU A 60 -5.19 7.41 -3.06
N ASP A 61 -4.81 7.62 -4.32
CA ASP A 61 -4.28 6.53 -5.17
C ASP A 61 -2.99 5.94 -4.60
N ARG A 62 -2.07 6.79 -4.10
CA ARG A 62 -0.86 6.33 -3.40
C ARG A 62 -1.20 5.51 -2.15
N ALA A 63 -2.24 5.89 -1.40
CA ALA A 63 -2.68 5.12 -0.23
C ALA A 63 -3.25 3.75 -0.64
N THR A 64 -4.02 3.69 -1.73
CA THR A 64 -4.47 2.42 -2.33
C THR A 64 -3.29 1.57 -2.79
N LEU A 65 -2.27 2.18 -3.40
CA LEU A 65 -1.06 1.47 -3.85
C LEU A 65 -0.25 0.91 -2.68
N LEU A 66 -0.15 1.63 -1.56
CA LEU A 66 0.48 1.14 -0.33
C LEU A 66 -0.23 -0.13 0.16
N MET A 67 -1.56 -0.08 0.27
CA MET A 67 -2.38 -1.21 0.70
C MET A 67 -2.24 -2.41 -0.25
N ALA A 68 -2.25 -2.16 -1.56
CA ALA A 68 -2.06 -3.19 -2.57
C ALA A 68 -0.72 -3.92 -2.41
N HIS A 69 0.38 -3.19 -2.22
CA HIS A 69 1.70 -3.81 -1.99
C HIS A 69 1.78 -4.57 -0.66
N LEU A 70 1.20 -4.04 0.42
CA LEU A 70 1.17 -4.72 1.72
C LEU A 70 0.45 -6.07 1.64
N GLU A 71 -0.67 -6.10 0.94
CA GLU A 71 -1.44 -7.33 0.75
C GLU A 71 -0.75 -8.30 -0.23
N GLN A 72 -0.17 -7.81 -1.33
CA GLN A 72 0.56 -8.68 -2.27
C GLN A 72 1.82 -9.29 -1.65
N ALA A 73 2.59 -8.51 -0.87
CA ALA A 73 3.71 -9.05 -0.09
C ALA A 73 3.27 -10.22 0.80
N TRP A 74 2.09 -10.11 1.41
CA TRP A 74 1.53 -11.16 2.25
C TRP A 74 1.03 -12.38 1.47
N VAL A 75 0.40 -12.17 0.31
CA VAL A 75 0.00 -13.25 -0.60
C VAL A 75 1.23 -14.03 -1.05
N GLU A 76 2.25 -13.35 -1.58
CA GLU A 76 3.51 -13.96 -2.00
C GLU A 76 4.18 -14.76 -0.86
N ALA A 77 4.29 -14.17 0.34
CA ALA A 77 4.89 -14.85 1.48
C ALA A 77 4.10 -16.10 1.94
N LYS A 78 2.77 -16.08 1.86
CA LYS A 78 1.91 -17.21 2.26
C LYS A 78 2.14 -18.46 1.40
N HIS A 79 2.57 -18.31 0.15
CA HIS A 79 2.76 -19.42 -0.78
C HIS A 79 4.10 -20.16 -0.64
N THR A 80 4.99 -19.71 0.27
CA THR A 80 6.36 -20.26 0.40
C THR A 80 6.57 -21.23 1.56
N GLY A 81 5.71 -21.18 2.58
CA GLY A 81 5.90 -21.86 3.87
C GLY A 81 6.97 -21.23 4.79
N ASP A 82 7.83 -20.35 4.28
CA ASP A 82 8.92 -19.71 5.01
C ASP A 82 8.38 -18.75 6.10
N LYS A 83 8.88 -18.91 7.33
CA LYS A 83 8.42 -18.12 8.48
C LYS A 83 9.01 -16.71 8.48
N ASP A 84 10.23 -16.55 8.02
CA ASP A 84 10.93 -15.27 8.00
C ASP A 84 10.37 -14.38 6.90
N LEU A 85 10.06 -14.93 5.72
CA LEU A 85 9.36 -14.20 4.66
C LEU A 85 7.96 -13.74 5.12
N ARG A 86 7.21 -14.60 5.83
CA ARG A 86 5.90 -14.21 6.41
C ARG A 86 6.04 -13.12 7.47
N ARG A 87 7.09 -13.17 8.31
CA ARG A 87 7.36 -12.13 9.30
C ARG A 87 7.70 -10.80 8.61
N ALA A 88 8.58 -10.82 7.62
CA ALA A 88 8.97 -9.65 6.84
C ALA A 88 7.76 -8.99 6.16
N ALA A 89 6.91 -9.78 5.48
CA ALA A 89 5.71 -9.28 4.83
C ALA A 89 4.65 -8.71 5.80
N LYS A 90 4.60 -9.22 7.05
CA LYS A 90 3.66 -8.73 8.07
C LYS A 90 4.12 -7.44 8.76
N ALA A 91 5.44 -7.28 8.96
CA ALA A 91 6.02 -6.17 9.70
C ALA A 91 5.54 -4.77 9.25
N PRO A 92 5.48 -4.44 7.95
CA PRO A 92 5.12 -3.09 7.51
C PRO A 92 3.62 -2.78 7.58
N ARG A 93 2.76 -3.67 8.10
CA ARG A 93 1.33 -3.35 8.27
C ARG A 93 1.07 -2.19 9.24
N ALA A 94 2.02 -1.86 10.12
CA ALA A 94 1.95 -0.63 10.92
C ALA A 94 1.93 0.66 10.08
N GLN A 95 2.30 0.59 8.79
CA GLN A 95 2.22 1.72 7.86
C GLN A 95 0.78 2.04 7.43
N VAL A 96 -0.19 1.15 7.66
CA VAL A 96 -1.62 1.42 7.42
C VAL A 96 -2.10 2.60 8.26
N ASP A 97 -1.80 2.59 9.56
CA ASP A 97 -2.13 3.70 10.46
C ASP A 97 -1.51 5.02 10.00
N ARG A 98 -0.34 4.98 9.34
CA ARG A 98 0.30 6.18 8.78
C ARG A 98 -0.48 6.73 7.60
N ALA A 99 -0.92 5.87 6.68
CA ALA A 99 -1.77 6.28 5.56
C ALA A 99 -3.12 6.83 6.05
N GLN A 100 -3.75 6.18 7.02
CA GLN A 100 -5.00 6.67 7.63
C GLN A 100 -4.82 8.06 8.26
N ARG A 101 -3.74 8.26 9.04
CA ARG A 101 -3.42 9.58 9.60
C ARG A 101 -3.22 10.65 8.52
N LEU A 102 -2.61 10.29 7.38
CA LEU A 102 -2.49 11.22 6.26
C LEU A 102 -3.86 11.58 5.69
N VAL A 103 -4.74 10.61 5.45
CA VAL A 103 -6.10 10.88 4.93
C VAL A 103 -6.89 11.78 5.88
N THR A 104 -6.81 11.55 7.20
CA THR A 104 -7.40 12.43 8.21
C THR A 104 -6.82 13.84 8.16
N LYS A 105 -5.50 13.97 8.01
CA LYS A 105 -4.85 15.28 7.86
C LYS A 105 -5.33 16.00 6.59
N LEU A 106 -5.44 15.29 5.47
CA LEU A 106 -5.90 15.87 4.21
C LEU A 106 -7.32 16.43 4.35
N GLN A 107 -8.21 15.80 5.13
CA GLN A 107 -9.53 16.37 5.44
C GLN A 107 -9.43 17.73 6.13
N ALA A 108 -8.52 17.89 7.10
CA ALA A 108 -8.29 19.17 7.74
C ALA A 108 -7.77 20.22 6.74
N CYS A 109 -6.83 19.83 5.87
CA CYS A 109 -6.27 20.71 4.84
C CYS A 109 -7.25 21.09 3.73
N ALA A 110 -8.31 20.31 3.52
CA ALA A 110 -9.32 20.60 2.50
C ALA A 110 -10.03 21.93 2.77
N GLY A 111 -10.33 22.22 4.04
CA GLY A 111 -11.00 23.45 4.46
C GLY A 111 -10.18 24.70 4.10
N ASP A 112 -8.87 24.66 4.31
CA ASP A 112 -7.94 25.75 3.94
C ASP A 112 -7.84 25.97 2.43
N ASN A 113 -8.26 24.98 1.62
CA ASN A 113 -8.30 25.03 0.16
C ASN A 113 -9.72 25.26 -0.39
N GLY A 114 -10.68 25.65 0.46
CA GLY A 114 -12.06 25.94 0.04
C GLY A 114 -12.83 24.70 -0.42
N THR A 115 -12.46 23.52 0.07
CA THR A 115 -13.12 22.25 -0.25
C THR A 115 -13.39 21.44 1.03
N SER A 116 -14.11 20.34 0.90
CA SER A 116 -14.28 19.37 1.97
C SER A 116 -14.41 17.96 1.39
N PHE A 117 -14.04 16.97 2.20
CA PHE A 117 -14.34 15.56 1.95
C PHE A 117 -14.42 14.82 3.28
N ASP A 118 -14.95 13.60 3.25
CA ASP A 118 -15.02 12.72 4.41
C ASP A 118 -13.89 11.69 4.37
N ALA A 119 -13.00 11.73 5.37
CA ALA A 119 -11.85 10.85 5.46
C ALA A 119 -12.24 9.38 5.64
N ALA A 120 -13.34 9.08 6.33
CA ALA A 120 -13.79 7.71 6.54
C ALA A 120 -14.32 7.11 5.22
N ALA A 121 -15.13 7.86 4.47
CA ALA A 121 -15.63 7.46 3.16
C ALA A 121 -14.48 7.36 2.14
N ALA A 122 -13.51 8.27 2.19
CA ALA A 122 -12.30 8.19 1.36
C ALA A 122 -11.48 6.94 1.69
N TRP A 123 -11.31 6.61 2.97
CA TRP A 123 -10.60 5.39 3.38
C TRP A 123 -11.33 4.11 2.95
N GLN A 124 -12.66 4.06 3.07
CA GLN A 124 -13.45 2.94 2.56
C GLN A 124 -13.29 2.75 1.05
N ARG A 125 -13.17 3.86 0.30
CA ARG A 125 -12.84 3.82 -1.13
C ARG A 125 -11.44 3.27 -1.37
N VAL A 126 -10.45 3.72 -0.60
CA VAL A 126 -9.08 3.19 -0.67
C VAL A 126 -9.09 1.67 -0.53
N GLU A 127 -9.74 1.15 0.51
CA GLU A 127 -9.85 -0.29 0.78
C GLU A 127 -10.56 -1.05 -0.33
N ARG A 128 -11.69 -0.52 -0.82
CA ARG A 128 -12.45 -1.14 -1.92
C ARG A 128 -11.65 -1.23 -3.21
N ASP A 129 -10.80 -0.24 -3.49
CA ASP A 129 -10.05 -0.16 -4.74
C ASP A 129 -8.76 -1.02 -4.71
N VAL A 130 -8.38 -1.59 -3.55
CA VAL A 130 -7.17 -2.42 -3.39
C VAL A 130 -7.11 -3.60 -4.34
N PRO A 131 -8.14 -4.48 -4.46
CA PRO A 131 -8.04 -5.66 -5.32
C PRO A 131 -7.83 -5.32 -6.80
N ARG A 132 -8.45 -4.22 -7.27
CA ARG A 132 -8.23 -3.71 -8.62
C ARG A 132 -6.77 -3.27 -8.77
N ARG A 133 -6.27 -2.47 -7.84
CA ARG A 133 -4.90 -1.93 -7.89
C ARG A 133 -3.84 -3.04 -7.83
N GLN A 134 -4.10 -4.11 -7.08
CA GLN A 134 -3.23 -5.28 -7.04
C GLN A 134 -3.05 -5.95 -8.40
N ALA A 135 -4.13 -6.08 -9.18
CA ALA A 135 -4.09 -6.70 -10.50
C ALA A 135 -3.25 -5.89 -11.52
N GLU A 136 -3.02 -4.60 -11.24
CA GLU A 136 -2.22 -3.70 -12.07
C GLU A 136 -0.73 -3.69 -11.70
N ILE A 137 -0.33 -4.29 -10.57
CA ILE A 137 1.07 -4.32 -10.15
C ILE A 137 1.86 -5.29 -11.03
N ALA A 138 2.83 -4.76 -11.77
CA ALA A 138 3.82 -5.57 -12.47
C ALA A 138 4.78 -6.20 -11.46
N LEU A 139 4.94 -7.54 -11.52
CA LEU A 139 5.86 -8.27 -10.67
C LEU A 139 7.21 -8.49 -11.38
N PRO A 140 8.33 -8.47 -10.64
CA PRO A 140 9.60 -8.94 -11.19
C PRO A 140 9.47 -10.42 -11.61
N GLN A 141 10.11 -10.75 -12.75
CA GLN A 141 10.19 -12.12 -13.27
C GLN A 141 11.06 -12.97 -12.37
#